data_AF-A0A7C9EDA9-F1
#
_entry.id   AF-A0A7C9EDA9-F1
#
_cell.length_a   1.000
_cell.length_b   1.000
_cell.length_c   1.000
_cell.angle_alpha   90.00
_cell.angle_beta   90.00
_cell.angle_gamma   90.00
#
_symmetry.space_group_name_H-M   'P 1'
#
loop_
_entity.id
_entity.type
_entity.pdbx_description
1 polymer ?
#
loop_
_entity_poly.entity_id
_entity_poly.type
_entity_poly.pdbx_seq_one_letter_code
_entity_poly.pdbx_strand_id
1 'polypeptide(L)'
;VANLAGVISLIAGLLMWVTSLRSVRKWNFEIFFYTHQLYVVFVLFLAFHVGDFIFSFAAGAIFIFMLDRFLRFIQSRKTVDMILARSLPCGTFELVFSKPASLRYNALSFIFLQIQELSCLQWHPFSVSSSPMEGKHHLSVLIKVLGEWTDKLKSRISKNDKEPQKLLQSQLQSLITASVEGPYGHESPYYLTYKHLVLVAGGIGISPFLAVLS
;
A
#
# COMPACT_ATOMS: atom_id res chain seq x y z
N VAL A 1 40.44 -5.53 -1.57
CA VAL A 1 39.33 -4.95 -0.78
C VAL A 1 39.26 -3.46 -1.06
N ALA A 2 38.15 -2.97 -1.60
CA ALA A 2 37.97 -1.55 -1.88
C ALA A 2 37.53 -0.81 -0.61
N ASN A 3 38.45 -0.07 0.01
CA ASN A 3 38.20 0.60 1.31
C ASN A 3 37.11 1.68 1.21
N LEU A 4 37.11 2.47 0.12
CA LEU A 4 36.09 3.50 -0.09
C LEU A 4 34.68 2.90 -0.16
N ALA A 5 34.51 1.79 -0.90
CA ALA A 5 33.22 1.11 -0.99
C ALA A 5 32.75 0.57 0.37
N GLY A 6 33.69 0.06 1.17
CA GLY A 6 33.40 -0.38 2.54
C GLY A 6 32.91 0.75 3.44
N VAL A 7 33.57 1.91 3.38
CA VAL A 7 33.16 3.10 4.16
C VAL A 7 31.77 3.58 3.75
N ILE A 8 31.46 3.63 2.45
CA ILE A 8 30.14 4.01 1.95
C ILE A 8 29.06 3.03 2.43
N SER A 9 29.30 1.73 2.30
CA SER A 9 28.38 0.69 2.77
C SER A 9 28.17 0.77 4.29
N LEU A 10 29.23 0.97 5.06
CA LEU A 10 29.14 1.11 6.52
C LEU A 10 28.29 2.32 6.93
N ILE A 11 28.51 3.49 6.33
CA ILE A 11 27.72 4.70 6.63
C ILE A 11 26.24 4.48 6.30
N ALA A 12 25.94 3.91 5.12
CA ALA A 12 24.56 3.59 4.74
C ALA A 12 23.91 2.62 5.74
N GLY A 13 24.63 1.56 6.12
CA GLY A 13 24.17 0.58 7.10
C GLY A 13 23.94 1.17 8.49
N LEU A 14 24.82 2.05 8.96
CA LEU A 14 24.67 2.75 10.25
C LEU A 14 23.46 3.69 10.25
N LEU A 15 23.26 4.46 9.18
CA LEU A 15 22.09 5.33 9.04
C LEU A 15 20.79 4.52 9.08
N MET A 16 20.71 3.43 8.31
CA MET A 16 19.56 2.51 8.34
C MET A 16 19.36 1.92 9.74
N TRP A 17 20.42 1.48 10.39
CA TRP A 17 20.35 0.86 11.70
C TRP A 17 19.84 1.84 12.77
N VAL A 18 20.38 3.05 12.83
CA VAL A 18 19.96 4.08 13.81
C VAL A 18 18.48 4.42 13.63
N THR A 19 18.01 4.59 12.40
CA THR A 19 16.60 4.91 12.16
C THR A 19 15.66 3.70 12.33
N SER A 20 16.19 2.47 12.30
CA SER A 20 15.45 1.24 12.60
C SER A 20 15.14 1.05 14.09
N LEU A 21 15.84 1.78 14.97
CA LEU A 21 15.66 1.70 16.42
C LEU A 21 14.20 1.99 16.80
N ARG A 22 13.66 1.19 17.72
CA ARG A 22 12.25 1.24 18.13
C ARG A 22 11.79 2.65 18.51
N SER A 23 12.64 3.41 19.19
CA SER A 23 12.35 4.79 19.61
C SER A 23 12.19 5.72 18.41
N VAL A 24 13.10 5.66 17.44
CA VAL A 24 13.06 6.52 16.24
C VAL A 24 11.88 6.16 15.35
N ARG A 25 11.68 4.87 15.07
CA ARG A 25 10.57 4.41 14.21
C ARG A 25 9.19 4.73 14.79
N LYS A 26 9.04 4.73 16.12
CA LYS A 26 7.78 5.13 16.79
C LYS A 26 7.59 6.63 16.82
N TRP A 27 8.67 7.40 16.85
CA TRP A 27 8.61 8.85 16.86
C TRP A 27 8.31 9.42 15.47
N ASN A 28 8.94 8.87 14.43
CA ASN A 28 8.67 9.25 13.05
C ASN A 28 8.91 8.06 12.11
N PHE A 29 7.82 7.49 11.59
CA PHE A 29 7.90 6.34 10.69
C PHE A 29 8.47 6.71 9.31
N GLU A 30 8.28 7.94 8.84
CA GLU A 30 8.76 8.39 7.53
C GLU A 30 10.29 8.44 7.47
N ILE A 31 10.94 8.92 8.54
CA ILE A 31 12.41 8.93 8.64
C ILE A 31 12.95 7.50 8.52
N PHE A 32 12.37 6.57 9.28
CA PHE A 32 12.69 5.15 9.18
C PHE A 32 12.52 4.64 7.74
N PHE A 33 11.35 4.87 7.14
CA PHE A 33 10.97 4.31 5.85
C PHE A 33 11.85 4.81 4.69
N TYR A 34 12.14 6.12 4.64
CA TYR A 34 12.95 6.71 3.57
C TYR A 34 14.43 6.39 3.72
N THR A 35 14.98 6.44 4.95
CA THR A 35 16.39 6.06 5.17
C THR A 35 16.62 4.56 4.96
N HIS A 36 15.62 3.71 5.17
CA HIS A 36 15.73 2.29 4.85
C HIS A 36 15.91 2.02 3.36
N GLN A 37 15.49 2.91 2.46
CA GLN A 37 15.73 2.76 1.02
C GLN A 37 17.22 2.79 0.66
N LEU A 38 18.09 3.26 1.56
CA LEU A 38 19.55 3.16 1.43
C LEU A 38 20.05 1.71 1.36
N TYR A 39 19.20 0.70 1.56
CA TYR A 39 19.57 -0.70 1.33
C TYR A 39 20.14 -0.93 -0.08
N VAL A 40 19.69 -0.18 -1.09
CA VAL A 40 20.21 -0.28 -2.47
C VAL A 40 21.67 0.14 -2.51
N VAL A 41 21.99 1.29 -1.88
CA VAL A 41 23.36 1.79 -1.76
C VAL A 41 24.20 0.82 -0.94
N PHE A 42 23.67 0.35 0.19
CA PHE A 42 24.33 -0.62 1.05
C PHE A 42 24.74 -1.88 0.29
N VAL A 43 23.80 -2.54 -0.40
CA VAL A 43 24.03 -3.79 -1.14
C VAL A 43 25.01 -3.61 -2.29
N LEU A 44 24.87 -2.53 -3.08
CA LEU A 44 25.74 -2.25 -4.22
C LEU A 44 27.19 -2.02 -3.79
N PHE A 45 27.42 -1.20 -2.77
CA PHE A 45 28.77 -0.92 -2.28
C PHE A 45 29.33 -2.08 -1.44
N LEU A 46 28.47 -2.87 -0.78
CA LEU A 46 28.89 -4.11 -0.13
C LEU A 46 29.46 -5.10 -1.14
N ALA A 47 28.81 -5.27 -2.30
CA ALA A 47 29.28 -6.15 -3.37
C ALA A 47 30.70 -5.76 -3.84
N PHE A 48 30.94 -4.46 -4.06
CA PHE A 48 32.27 -3.96 -4.43
C PHE A 48 33.32 -4.08 -3.32
N HIS A 49 32.91 -4.11 -2.06
CA HIS A 49 33.83 -4.20 -0.93
C HIS A 49 34.30 -5.64 -0.66
N VAL A 50 33.37 -6.59 -0.57
CA VAL A 50 33.63 -7.98 -0.09
C VAL A 50 34.16 -8.91 -1.17
N GLY A 51 34.00 -8.55 -2.45
CA GLY A 51 34.44 -9.35 -3.60
C GLY A 51 33.55 -10.58 -3.88
N ASP A 52 33.76 -11.19 -5.03
CA ASP A 52 32.83 -12.16 -5.63
C ASP A 52 32.58 -13.40 -4.76
N PHE A 53 33.64 -13.95 -4.14
CA PHE A 53 33.54 -15.18 -3.35
C PHE A 53 32.60 -15.01 -2.14
N ILE A 54 32.76 -13.94 -1.37
CA ILE A 54 31.92 -13.69 -0.18
C ILE A 54 30.51 -13.26 -0.60
N PHE A 55 30.40 -12.44 -1.64
CA PHE A 55 29.11 -11.99 -2.15
C PHE A 55 28.25 -13.15 -2.67
N SER A 56 28.87 -14.20 -3.23
CA SER A 56 28.17 -15.37 -3.80
C SER A 56 27.23 -16.06 -2.80
N PHE A 57 27.60 -16.10 -1.51
CA PHE A 57 26.75 -16.68 -0.45
C PHE A 57 25.43 -15.93 -0.24
N ALA A 58 25.43 -14.61 -0.48
CA ALA A 58 24.25 -13.75 -0.33
C ALA A 58 23.54 -13.45 -1.67
N ALA A 59 24.23 -13.65 -2.80
CA ALA A 59 23.78 -13.24 -4.12
C ALA A 59 22.42 -13.85 -4.50
N GLY A 60 22.17 -15.13 -4.20
CA GLY A 60 20.89 -15.78 -4.48
C GLY A 60 19.71 -15.14 -3.75
N ALA A 61 19.87 -14.84 -2.46
CA ALA A 61 18.83 -14.19 -1.66
C ALA A 61 18.58 -12.74 -2.12
N ILE A 62 19.65 -11.99 -2.40
CA ILE A 62 19.57 -10.63 -2.95
C ILE A 62 18.86 -10.65 -4.30
N PHE A 63 19.17 -11.61 -5.17
CA PHE A 63 18.54 -11.74 -6.48
C PHE A 63 17.03 -11.98 -6.35
N ILE A 64 16.60 -12.92 -5.52
CA ILE A 64 15.17 -13.20 -5.30
C ILE A 64 14.46 -11.96 -4.75
N PHE A 65 15.07 -11.26 -3.79
CA PHE A 65 14.52 -10.02 -3.24
C PHE A 65 14.38 -8.92 -4.29
N MET A 66 15.39 -8.73 -5.14
CA MET A 66 15.35 -7.73 -6.22
C MET A 66 14.34 -8.10 -7.30
N LEU A 67 14.19 -9.39 -7.60
CA LEU A 67 13.17 -9.89 -8.52
C LEU A 67 11.76 -9.62 -7.99
N ASP A 68 11.47 -9.93 -6.72
CA ASP A 68 10.18 -9.57 -6.09
C ASP A 68 9.93 -8.06 -6.18
N ARG A 69 10.93 -7.23 -5.82
CA ARG A 69 10.80 -5.77 -5.89
C ARG A 69 10.49 -5.28 -7.30
N PHE A 70 11.14 -5.84 -8.31
CA PHE A 70 10.93 -5.50 -9.72
C PHE A 70 9.55 -5.92 -10.20
N LEU A 71 9.11 -7.14 -9.87
CA LEU A 71 7.77 -7.62 -10.22
C LEU A 71 6.68 -6.78 -9.56
N ARG A 72 6.86 -6.34 -8.32
CA ARG A 72 5.95 -5.40 -7.65
C ARG A 72 5.94 -4.04 -8.34
N PHE A 73 7.11 -3.50 -8.69
CA PHE A 73 7.19 -2.24 -9.43
C PHE A 73 6.40 -2.29 -10.75
N ILE A 74 6.44 -3.40 -11.48
CA ILE A 74 5.64 -3.59 -12.70
C ILE A 74 4.14 -3.63 -12.38
N GLN A 75 3.73 -4.34 -11.33
CA GLN A 75 2.33 -4.48 -10.93
C GLN A 75 1.73 -3.15 -10.42
N SER A 76 2.52 -2.38 -9.68
CA SER A 76 2.20 -1.07 -9.07
C SER A 76 1.96 0.08 -10.06
N ARG A 77 2.08 -0.13 -11.38
CA ARG A 77 1.96 0.97 -12.38
C ARG A 77 0.52 1.39 -12.69
N LYS A 78 -0.47 0.74 -12.10
CA LYS A 78 -1.89 1.00 -12.38
C LYS A 78 -2.40 2.14 -11.50
N THR A 79 -2.75 3.25 -12.14
CA THR A 79 -3.41 4.38 -11.50
C THR A 79 -4.93 4.23 -11.58
N VAL A 80 -5.62 4.66 -10.54
CA VAL A 80 -7.08 4.67 -10.42
C VAL A 80 -7.52 6.00 -9.84
N ASP A 81 -8.73 6.40 -10.22
CA ASP A 81 -9.31 7.67 -9.83
C ASP A 81 -10.25 7.46 -8.66
N MET A 82 -10.17 8.31 -7.64
CA MET A 82 -11.15 8.31 -6.54
C MET A 82 -12.47 8.92 -7.02
N ILE A 83 -13.54 8.12 -6.98
CA ILE A 83 -14.90 8.51 -7.40
C ILE A 83 -15.66 9.15 -6.23
N LEU A 84 -15.58 8.52 -5.05
CA LEU A 84 -16.33 8.95 -3.87
C LEU A 84 -15.51 8.70 -2.61
N ALA A 85 -15.57 9.64 -1.68
CA ALA A 85 -15.12 9.45 -0.31
C ALA A 85 -16.28 9.74 0.63
N ARG A 86 -16.58 8.80 1.54
CA ARG A 86 -17.66 8.93 2.52
C ARG A 86 -17.10 8.72 3.92
N SER A 87 -17.30 9.70 4.80
CA SER A 87 -17.00 9.56 6.22
C SER A 87 -18.13 8.83 6.93
N LEU A 88 -17.80 7.80 7.71
CA LEU A 88 -18.76 7.05 8.53
C LEU A 88 -18.66 7.47 10.01
N PRO A 89 -19.75 7.37 10.79
CA PRO A 89 -19.79 7.83 12.18
C PRO A 89 -18.76 7.17 13.11
N CYS A 90 -18.28 5.97 12.78
CA CYS A 90 -17.36 5.16 13.60
C CYS A 90 -15.86 5.51 13.43
N GLY A 91 -15.53 6.70 12.91
CA GLY A 91 -14.14 7.09 12.64
C GLY A 91 -13.49 6.29 11.50
N THR A 92 -14.32 5.77 10.61
CA THR A 92 -13.94 5.00 9.43
C THR A 92 -14.40 5.77 8.20
N PHE A 93 -13.72 5.63 7.09
CA PHE A 93 -14.13 6.22 5.82
C PHE A 93 -14.15 5.16 4.73
N GLU A 94 -15.15 5.26 3.87
CA GLU A 94 -15.33 4.44 2.68
C GLU A 94 -14.77 5.23 1.49
N LEU A 95 -13.80 4.65 0.80
CA LEU A 95 -13.27 5.18 -0.45
C LEU A 95 -13.70 4.30 -1.60
N VAL A 96 -14.22 4.92 -2.65
CA VAL A 96 -14.63 4.27 -3.89
C VAL A 96 -13.72 4.76 -5.01
N PHE A 97 -13.07 3.83 -5.68
CA PHE A 97 -12.15 4.07 -6.79
C PHE A 97 -12.73 3.50 -8.09
N SER A 98 -12.30 4.04 -9.23
CA SER A 98 -12.55 3.43 -10.53
C SER A 98 -11.83 2.07 -10.62
N LYS A 99 -12.55 1.04 -11.06
CA LYS A 99 -11.98 -0.31 -11.17
C LYS A 99 -11.31 -0.47 -12.54
N PRO A 100 -9.99 -0.72 -12.59
CA PRO A 100 -9.33 -0.97 -13.86
C PRO A 100 -9.75 -2.34 -14.41
N ALA A 101 -9.96 -2.46 -15.72
CA ALA A 101 -10.47 -3.68 -16.36
C ALA A 101 -9.57 -4.92 -16.15
N SER A 102 -8.28 -4.70 -15.85
CA SER A 102 -7.32 -5.77 -15.54
C SER A 102 -7.43 -6.31 -14.12
N LEU A 103 -8.10 -5.61 -13.20
CA LEU A 103 -8.22 -6.00 -11.80
C LEU A 103 -9.44 -6.90 -11.59
N ARG A 104 -9.20 -8.21 -11.54
CA ARG A 104 -10.19 -9.23 -11.20
C ARG A 104 -9.90 -9.78 -9.81
N TYR A 105 -10.76 -9.44 -8.86
CA TYR A 105 -10.66 -9.88 -7.46
C TYR A 105 -11.87 -10.73 -7.07
N ASN A 106 -11.75 -11.50 -5.99
CA ASN A 106 -12.87 -12.17 -5.34
C ASN A 106 -13.22 -11.46 -4.04
N ALA A 107 -14.39 -11.76 -3.48
CA ALA A 107 -14.65 -11.38 -2.10
C ALA A 107 -13.55 -11.96 -1.18
N LEU A 108 -13.28 -11.28 -0.06
CA LEU A 108 -12.16 -11.56 0.85
C LEU A 108 -10.76 -11.18 0.34
N SER A 109 -10.62 -10.72 -0.91
CA SER A 109 -9.36 -10.19 -1.41
C SER A 109 -9.00 -8.84 -0.77
N PHE A 110 -7.71 -8.54 -0.76
CA PHE A 110 -7.16 -7.23 -0.41
C PHE A 110 -6.28 -6.71 -1.54
N ILE A 111 -6.07 -5.40 -1.54
CA ILE A 111 -5.22 -4.70 -2.49
C ILE A 111 -4.22 -3.84 -1.73
N PHE A 112 -3.09 -3.51 -2.35
CA PHE A 112 -2.23 -2.44 -1.87
C PHE A 112 -2.63 -1.14 -2.56
N LEU A 113 -2.81 -0.11 -1.76
CA LEU A 113 -3.20 1.22 -2.20
C LEU A 113 -2.07 2.19 -1.90
N GLN A 114 -1.77 3.03 -2.89
CA GLN A 114 -0.91 4.17 -2.77
C GLN A 114 -1.70 5.43 -3.11
N ILE A 115 -1.69 6.44 -2.24
CA ILE A 115 -2.31 7.75 -2.51
C ILE A 115 -1.20 8.73 -2.87
N GLN A 116 -1.20 9.22 -4.12
CA GLN A 116 -0.08 10.00 -4.67
C GLN A 116 0.11 11.33 -3.92
N GLU A 117 -0.97 11.92 -3.41
CA GLU A 117 -0.99 13.20 -2.69
C GLU A 117 -0.44 13.08 -1.25
N LEU A 118 -0.29 11.85 -0.75
CA LEU A 118 0.28 11.57 0.56
C LEU A 118 1.73 11.10 0.45
N SER A 119 2.00 10.14 -0.45
CA SER A 119 3.35 9.62 -0.63
C SER A 119 3.53 8.90 -1.97
N CYS A 120 4.68 9.16 -2.61
CA CYS A 120 5.10 8.46 -3.82
C CYS A 120 5.72 7.08 -3.56
N LEU A 121 5.89 6.65 -2.31
CA LEU A 121 6.56 5.39 -1.98
C LEU A 121 5.77 4.50 -1.00
N GLN A 122 4.81 5.04 -0.26
CA GLN A 122 4.07 4.26 0.74
C GLN A 122 2.88 3.52 0.13
N TRP A 123 2.91 2.19 0.28
CA TRP A 123 1.84 1.28 -0.12
C TRP A 123 1.22 0.66 1.13
N HIS A 124 -0.10 0.70 1.23
CA HIS A 124 -0.85 0.19 2.38
C HIS A 124 -1.87 -0.86 1.96
N PRO A 125 -1.91 -2.03 2.62
CA PRO A 125 -2.88 -3.07 2.29
C PRO A 125 -4.25 -2.75 2.87
N PHE A 126 -5.30 -2.91 2.06
CA PHE A 126 -6.70 -2.79 2.47
C PHE A 126 -7.55 -3.89 1.86
N SER A 127 -8.41 -4.49 2.69
CA SER A 127 -9.43 -5.43 2.21
C SER A 127 -10.45 -4.69 1.35
N VAL A 128 -10.80 -5.32 0.24
CA VAL A 128 -11.87 -4.83 -0.64
C VAL A 128 -13.21 -5.06 0.05
N SER A 129 -14.05 -4.03 0.10
CA SER A 129 -15.39 -4.09 0.71
C SER A 129 -16.53 -4.19 -0.29
N SER A 130 -16.28 -3.94 -1.59
CA SER A 130 -17.27 -4.11 -2.66
C SER A 130 -17.28 -5.53 -3.21
N SER A 131 -18.44 -6.04 -3.59
CA SER A 131 -18.56 -7.33 -4.27
C SER A 131 -17.96 -7.32 -5.68
N PRO A 132 -17.35 -8.44 -6.11
CA PRO A 132 -16.85 -8.59 -7.47
C PRO A 132 -17.95 -8.49 -8.54
N MET A 133 -19.21 -8.77 -8.20
CA MET A 133 -20.35 -8.75 -9.12
C MET A 133 -21.03 -7.38 -9.22
N GLU A 134 -21.16 -6.66 -8.11
CA GLU A 134 -21.75 -5.31 -8.05
C GLU A 134 -20.75 -4.24 -8.54
N GLY A 135 -19.46 -4.42 -8.22
CA GLY A 135 -18.37 -3.51 -8.57
C GLY A 135 -17.78 -3.76 -9.96
N LYS A 136 -18.57 -3.75 -11.04
CA LYS A 136 -18.01 -3.88 -12.41
C LYS A 136 -17.11 -2.71 -12.80
N HIS A 137 -17.44 -1.51 -12.32
CA HIS A 137 -16.74 -0.27 -12.68
C HIS A 137 -16.11 0.47 -11.49
N HIS A 138 -16.38 0.00 -10.27
CA HIS A 138 -15.86 0.63 -9.06
C HIS A 138 -15.37 -0.43 -8.07
N LEU A 139 -14.47 0.01 -7.19
CA LEU A 139 -13.86 -0.75 -6.13
C LEU A 139 -13.99 0.06 -4.85
N SER A 140 -14.55 -0.51 -3.78
CA SER A 140 -14.59 0.16 -2.48
C SER A 140 -13.63 -0.46 -1.47
N VAL A 141 -13.05 0.39 -0.63
CA VAL A 141 -12.26 0.00 0.54
C VAL A 141 -12.73 0.77 1.75
N LEU A 142 -12.72 0.09 2.90
CA LEU A 142 -13.11 0.64 4.18
C LEU A 142 -11.87 0.83 5.06
N ILE A 143 -11.57 2.07 5.43
CA ILE A 143 -10.33 2.43 6.14
C ILE A 143 -10.66 3.07 7.48
N LYS A 144 -10.15 2.48 8.56
CA LYS A 144 -10.25 3.04 9.92
C LYS A 144 -9.04 3.94 10.21
N VAL A 145 -9.29 5.09 10.82
CA VAL A 145 -8.24 6.03 11.22
C VAL A 145 -7.54 5.50 12.47
N LEU A 146 -6.28 5.06 12.34
CA LEU A 146 -5.51 4.43 13.43
C LEU A 146 -4.07 4.96 13.57
N GLY A 147 -3.52 5.63 12.55
CA GLY A 147 -2.17 6.16 12.59
C GLY A 147 -1.99 7.42 11.74
N GLU A 148 -0.76 7.96 11.75
CA GLU A 148 -0.43 9.23 11.09
C GLU A 148 -0.82 9.26 9.61
N TRP A 149 -0.53 8.18 8.87
CA TRP A 149 -0.89 8.12 7.44
C TRP A 149 -2.41 8.19 7.22
N THR A 150 -3.19 7.42 7.97
CA THR A 150 -4.65 7.43 7.87
C THR A 150 -5.27 8.75 8.34
N ASP A 151 -4.64 9.43 9.29
CA ASP A 151 -5.09 10.73 9.78
C ASP A 151 -4.78 11.85 8.77
N LYS A 152 -3.61 11.80 8.13
CA LYS A 152 -3.27 12.65 6.97
C LYS A 152 -4.27 12.44 5.84
N LEU A 153 -4.63 11.19 5.51
CA LEU A 153 -5.63 10.87 4.50
C LEU A 153 -7.00 11.47 4.83
N LYS A 154 -7.50 11.25 6.05
CA LYS A 154 -8.75 11.83 6.53
C LYS A 154 -8.74 13.37 6.42
N SER A 155 -7.66 13.99 6.89
CA SER A 155 -7.50 15.45 6.87
C SER A 155 -7.49 16.01 5.45
N ARG A 156 -6.97 15.27 4.47
CA ARG A 156 -7.03 15.65 3.04
C ARG A 156 -8.44 15.57 2.49
N ILE A 157 -9.14 14.45 2.72
CA ILE A 157 -10.51 14.26 2.26
C ILE A 157 -11.44 15.33 2.84
N SER A 158 -11.35 15.60 4.15
CA SER A 158 -12.19 16.59 4.82
C SER A 158 -11.91 18.04 4.42
N LYS A 159 -10.73 18.36 3.88
CA LYS A 159 -10.44 19.70 3.34
C LYS A 159 -11.14 19.91 2.01
N ASN A 160 -11.18 18.89 1.15
CA ASN A 160 -11.87 18.97 -0.14
C ASN A 160 -13.39 19.14 0.02
N ASP A 161 -14.00 18.56 1.06
CA ASP A 161 -15.43 18.71 1.34
C ASP A 161 -15.84 20.11 1.85
N LYS A 162 -14.90 20.90 2.36
CA LYS A 162 -15.16 22.19 3.03
C LYS A 162 -14.94 23.42 2.16
N GLU A 163 -14.61 23.28 0.88
CA GLU A 163 -14.61 24.41 -0.07
C GLU A 163 -15.98 24.50 -0.78
N PRO A 164 -16.89 25.40 -0.37
CA PRO A 164 -18.24 25.46 -0.89
C PRO A 164 -18.38 26.70 -1.79
N GLN A 165 -17.72 26.74 -2.95
CA GLN A 165 -18.04 27.74 -3.98
C GLN A 165 -17.42 27.42 -5.36
N LYS A 166 -18.15 26.63 -6.14
CA LYS A 166 -18.47 26.91 -7.56
C LYS A 166 -19.49 25.87 -8.04
N LEU A 167 -20.75 26.14 -7.68
CA LEU A 167 -21.90 25.66 -8.44
C LEU A 167 -21.72 26.17 -9.88
N LEU A 168 -21.68 25.24 -10.83
CA LEU A 168 -21.66 25.38 -12.30
C LEU A 168 -20.36 24.96 -13.02
N GLN A 169 -19.73 23.83 -12.67
CA GLN A 169 -18.91 23.05 -13.61
C GLN A 169 -18.68 21.62 -13.06
N SER A 170 -19.58 20.70 -13.39
CA SER A 170 -19.60 19.30 -12.96
C SER A 170 -18.50 18.40 -13.57
N GLN A 171 -17.25 18.87 -13.70
CA GLN A 171 -16.18 18.10 -14.35
C GLN A 171 -14.76 18.22 -13.78
N LEU A 172 -14.54 18.91 -12.65
CA LEU A 172 -13.19 18.98 -12.08
C LEU A 172 -13.20 18.97 -10.55
N GLN A 173 -13.81 17.93 -9.97
CA GLN A 173 -13.51 17.54 -8.59
C GLN A 173 -12.03 17.20 -8.55
N SER A 174 -11.24 17.85 -7.70
CA SER A 174 -9.80 17.60 -7.55
C SER A 174 -9.54 16.11 -7.31
N LEU A 175 -9.20 15.38 -8.38
CA LEU A 175 -9.06 13.93 -8.41
C LEU A 175 -7.91 13.53 -7.49
N ILE A 176 -8.24 12.98 -6.32
CA ILE A 176 -7.27 12.21 -5.55
C ILE A 176 -6.93 11.00 -6.41
N THR A 177 -5.68 10.97 -6.89
CA THR A 177 -5.19 9.90 -7.75
C THR A 177 -4.52 8.86 -6.87
N ALA A 178 -5.00 7.63 -7.00
CA ALA A 178 -4.43 6.49 -6.31
C ALA A 178 -3.73 5.56 -7.29
N SER A 179 -2.85 4.71 -6.78
CA SER A 179 -2.32 3.56 -7.50
C SER A 179 -2.69 2.30 -6.74
N VAL A 180 -3.02 1.24 -7.49
CA VAL A 180 -3.52 -0.02 -6.93
C VAL A 180 -2.64 -1.15 -7.41
N GLU A 181 -2.17 -1.97 -6.47
CA GLU A 181 -1.45 -3.21 -6.69
C GLU A 181 -2.29 -4.38 -6.15
N GLY A 182 -2.40 -5.46 -6.94
CA GLY A 182 -3.16 -6.65 -6.57
C GLY A 182 -4.03 -7.19 -7.72
N PRO A 183 -4.99 -8.06 -7.41
CA PRO A 183 -5.50 -8.39 -6.08
C PRO A 183 -4.71 -9.49 -5.39
N TYR A 184 -4.71 -9.47 -4.06
CA TYR A 184 -4.16 -10.52 -3.22
C TYR A 184 -5.29 -11.22 -2.46
N GLY A 185 -5.19 -12.53 -2.33
CA GLY A 185 -6.22 -13.35 -1.70
C GLY A 185 -6.43 -14.64 -2.47
N HIS A 186 -7.52 -15.33 -2.17
CA HIS A 186 -7.80 -16.61 -2.83
C HIS A 186 -8.40 -16.41 -4.22
N GLU A 187 -7.93 -17.21 -5.20
CA GLU A 187 -8.37 -17.12 -6.59
C GLU A 187 -9.76 -17.73 -6.83
N SER A 188 -10.21 -18.61 -5.95
CA SER A 188 -11.55 -19.21 -6.03
C SER A 188 -12.51 -18.60 -5.01
N PRO A 189 -13.81 -18.46 -5.33
CA PRO A 189 -14.82 -18.02 -4.37
C PRO A 189 -15.26 -19.19 -3.48
N TYR A 190 -14.32 -19.75 -2.70
CA TYR A 190 -14.56 -20.95 -1.87
C TYR A 190 -15.69 -20.76 -0.84
N TYR A 191 -15.99 -19.52 -0.45
CA TYR A 191 -17.11 -19.19 0.43
C TYR A 191 -18.47 -19.59 -0.17
N LEU A 192 -18.56 -19.74 -1.50
CA LEU A 192 -19.74 -20.22 -2.22
C LEU A 192 -19.84 -21.75 -2.26
N THR A 193 -18.78 -22.48 -1.91
CA THR A 193 -18.75 -23.96 -1.97
C THR A 193 -19.50 -24.59 -0.79
N TYR A 194 -19.72 -23.84 0.30
CA TYR A 194 -20.36 -24.35 1.51
C TYR A 194 -21.86 -24.05 1.52
N LYS A 195 -22.67 -25.05 1.88
CA LYS A 195 -24.12 -24.90 2.07
C LYS A 195 -24.48 -23.97 3.24
N HIS A 196 -23.65 -23.96 4.28
CA HIS A 196 -23.81 -23.14 5.47
C HIS A 196 -22.52 -22.37 5.73
N LEU A 197 -22.61 -21.05 5.84
CA LEU A 197 -21.48 -20.15 6.06
C LEU A 197 -21.71 -19.35 7.35
N VAL A 198 -20.77 -19.43 8.30
CA VAL A 198 -20.78 -18.65 9.53
C VAL A 198 -19.65 -17.62 9.45
N LEU A 199 -20.00 -16.34 9.36
CA LEU A 199 -19.04 -15.24 9.29
C LEU A 199 -18.89 -14.58 10.67
N VAL A 200 -17.69 -14.61 11.23
CA VAL A 200 -17.38 -13.99 12.54
C VAL A 200 -16.32 -12.91 12.34
N ALA A 201 -16.72 -11.65 12.46
CA ALA A 201 -15.83 -10.48 12.32
C ALA A 201 -15.87 -9.59 13.56
N GLY A 202 -14.76 -8.90 13.82
CA GLY A 202 -14.64 -7.88 14.86
C GLY A 202 -13.92 -6.64 14.35
N GLY A 203 -14.45 -5.46 14.69
CA GLY A 203 -13.85 -4.17 14.31
C GLY A 203 -13.75 -3.99 12.79
N ILE A 204 -12.58 -3.56 12.30
CA ILE A 204 -12.34 -3.36 10.86
C ILE A 204 -12.22 -4.68 10.09
N GLY A 205 -12.13 -5.82 10.77
CA GLY A 205 -12.13 -7.14 10.14
C GLY A 205 -13.44 -7.50 9.42
N ILE A 206 -14.48 -6.67 9.54
CA ILE A 206 -15.73 -6.83 8.78
C ILE A 206 -15.60 -6.47 7.30
N SER A 207 -14.63 -5.61 6.93
CA SER A 207 -14.45 -5.13 5.55
C SER A 207 -14.50 -6.22 4.47
N PRO A 208 -13.72 -7.31 4.55
CA PRO A 208 -13.78 -8.37 3.54
C PRO A 208 -15.12 -9.11 3.49
N PHE A 209 -15.88 -9.15 4.61
CA PHE A 209 -17.20 -9.79 4.65
C PHE A 209 -18.30 -8.92 4.06
N LEU A 210 -18.13 -7.59 4.06
CA LEU A 210 -19.03 -6.71 3.31
C LEU A 210 -19.04 -7.09 1.82
N ALA A 211 -17.87 -7.41 1.24
CA ALA A 211 -17.77 -7.86 -0.15
C ALA A 211 -18.41 -9.23 -0.41
N VAL A 212 -18.59 -10.07 0.63
CA VAL A 212 -19.31 -11.35 0.54
C VAL A 212 -20.82 -11.14 0.59
N LEU A 213 -21.27 -10.12 1.33
CA LEU A 213 -22.69 -9.85 1.63
C LEU A 213 -23.36 -8.88 0.63
N SER A 214 -22.59 -8.01 -0.03
CA SER A 214 -23.04 -7.13 -1.12
C SER A 214 -23.26 -7.91 -2.41
#